data_AF-A0A4R5CJ66-F1
#
_entry.id   AF-A0A4R5CJ66-F1
#
_cell.length_a   1.000
_cell.length_b   1.000
_cell.length_c   1.000
_cell.angle_alpha   90.00
_cell.angle_beta   90.00
_cell.angle_gamma   90.00
#
_symmetry.space_group_name_H-M   'P 1'
#
loop_
_entity.id
_entity.type
_entity.pdbx_description
1 polymer ?
#
loop_
_entity_poly.entity_id
_entity_poly.type
_entity_poly.pdbx_seq_one_letter_code
_entity_poly.pdbx_strand_id
1 'polypeptide(L)'
;MIPRSKNFRSWFAWFSDTSQEPRHYIDGCERVLQWLAEDAEGFSQFREELAAHIRDSSLPPPRRETQWTTDEWLRGVWFDAFGPEPPPDDPYPVPAEQWGRVRFTDYMLHAVDEDEEGSSDGAAEWLARHGLTAQGIHDAPTDGMMNVRPQPEDYLDRLKRLTEAGLREPQPGEPWYSSPA
;
A
#
# COMPACT_ATOMS: atom_id res chain seq x y z
N MET A 1 -4.78 -19.74 -1.90
CA MET A 1 -5.45 -18.46 -1.57
C MET A 1 -5.36 -18.21 -0.09
N ILE A 2 -4.90 -17.03 0.34
CA ILE A 2 -5.10 -16.55 1.72
C ILE A 2 -6.48 -15.87 1.72
N PRO A 3 -7.53 -16.49 2.28
CA PRO A 3 -8.81 -15.82 2.39
C PRO A 3 -8.63 -14.59 3.26
N ARG A 4 -9.12 -13.43 2.82
CA ARG A 4 -9.14 -12.22 3.66
C ARG A 4 -9.80 -12.53 4.99
N SER A 5 -9.05 -12.49 6.06
CA SER A 5 -9.55 -12.70 7.42
C SER A 5 -10.53 -11.59 7.81
N LYS A 6 -11.28 -11.83 8.88
CA LYS A 6 -12.15 -10.79 9.46
C LYS A 6 -11.32 -9.58 9.91
N ASN A 7 -10.13 -9.84 10.48
CA ASN A 7 -9.23 -8.81 10.96
C ASN A 7 -8.67 -7.98 9.81
N PHE A 8 -8.23 -8.63 8.73
CA PHE A 8 -7.76 -7.91 7.54
C PHE A 8 -8.85 -7.02 6.97
N ARG A 9 -10.08 -7.51 6.77
CA ARG A 9 -11.18 -6.68 6.26
C ARG A 9 -11.48 -5.48 7.16
N SER A 10 -11.43 -5.67 8.48
CA SER A 10 -11.72 -4.62 9.45
C SER A 10 -10.65 -3.53 9.45
N TRP A 11 -9.37 -3.93 9.49
CA TRP A 11 -8.26 -2.99 9.52
C TRP A 11 -8.03 -2.34 8.16
N PHE A 12 -8.11 -3.11 7.08
CA PHE A 12 -7.95 -2.59 5.72
C PHE A 12 -8.99 -1.54 5.34
N ALA A 13 -10.18 -1.55 5.96
CA ALA A 13 -11.20 -0.53 5.72
C ALA A 13 -10.72 0.90 6.06
N TRP A 14 -9.81 1.04 7.03
CA TRP A 14 -9.18 2.33 7.35
C TRP A 14 -8.29 2.84 6.21
N PHE A 15 -7.74 1.93 5.39
CA PHE A 15 -6.73 2.22 4.39
C PHE A 15 -7.23 2.05 2.94
N SER A 16 -8.53 1.77 2.75
CA SER A 16 -9.02 1.26 1.47
C SER A 16 -9.61 2.30 0.50
N ASP A 17 -9.95 3.51 0.96
CA ASP A 17 -10.62 4.52 0.13
C ASP A 17 -10.24 5.95 0.54
N THR A 18 -9.63 6.68 -0.39
CA THR A 18 -9.28 8.11 -0.27
C THR A 18 -10.07 8.98 -1.27
N SER A 19 -10.93 8.38 -2.09
CA SER A 19 -11.58 9.03 -3.24
C SER A 19 -12.76 9.93 -2.88
N GLN A 20 -13.41 9.70 -1.73
CA GLN A 20 -14.55 10.49 -1.25
C GLN A 20 -14.20 11.31 -0.01
N GLU A 21 -13.46 10.71 0.93
CA GLU A 21 -13.06 11.36 2.18
C GLU A 21 -11.71 10.77 2.66
N PRO A 22 -10.58 11.46 2.45
CA PRO A 22 -9.27 10.95 2.85
C PRO A 22 -9.09 10.92 4.37
N ARG A 23 -9.98 11.56 5.14
CA ARG A 23 -9.85 11.71 6.59
C ARG A 23 -9.69 10.38 7.33
N HIS A 24 -10.48 9.36 6.98
CA HIS A 24 -10.35 8.04 7.62
C HIS A 24 -8.99 7.39 7.36
N TYR A 25 -8.43 7.61 6.17
CA TYR A 25 -7.10 7.12 5.80
C TYR A 25 -6.02 7.83 6.61
N ILE A 26 -6.10 9.16 6.70
CA ILE A 26 -5.19 10.00 7.49
C ILE A 26 -5.22 9.58 8.97
N ASP A 27 -6.42 9.56 9.56
CA ASP A 27 -6.63 9.14 10.95
C ASP A 27 -6.09 7.73 11.19
N GLY A 28 -6.27 6.82 10.22
CA GLY A 28 -5.76 5.46 10.31
C GLY A 28 -4.23 5.40 10.35
N CYS A 29 -3.55 6.14 9.47
CA CYS A 29 -2.09 6.18 9.38
C CYS A 29 -1.44 6.81 10.62
N GLU A 30 -2.08 7.83 11.21
CA GLU A 30 -1.59 8.52 12.41
C GLU A 30 -1.78 7.68 13.68
N ARG A 31 -2.79 6.80 13.71
CA ARG A 31 -3.07 5.95 14.87
C ARG A 31 -2.28 4.64 14.91
N VAL A 32 -1.50 4.31 13.88
CA VAL A 32 -0.78 3.02 13.82
C VAL A 32 0.12 2.78 15.03
N LEU A 33 0.90 3.79 15.46
CA LEU A 33 1.77 3.63 16.63
C LEU A 33 0.98 3.38 17.91
N GLN A 34 -0.17 4.05 18.07
CA GLN A 34 -1.09 3.81 19.16
C GLN A 34 -1.60 2.36 19.13
N TRP A 35 -2.07 1.88 17.97
CA TRP A 35 -2.57 0.50 17.85
C TRP A 35 -1.51 -0.56 18.11
N LEU A 36 -0.26 -0.31 17.72
CA LEU A 36 0.87 -1.18 18.05
C LEU A 36 1.19 -1.16 19.54
N ALA A 37 1.18 0.02 20.18
CA ALA A 37 1.47 0.17 21.60
C ALA A 37 0.37 -0.42 22.49
N GLU A 38 -0.89 -0.34 22.05
CA GLU A 38 -2.06 -0.90 22.74
C GLU A 38 -2.24 -2.41 22.53
N ASP A 39 -1.41 -3.04 21.69
CA ASP A 39 -1.61 -4.41 21.20
C ASP A 39 -3.05 -4.62 20.71
N ALA A 40 -3.52 -3.67 19.88
CA ALA A 40 -4.88 -3.66 19.38
C ALA A 40 -5.20 -5.00 18.70
N GLU A 41 -6.29 -5.64 19.13
CA GLU A 41 -6.60 -7.01 18.75
C GLU A 41 -6.57 -7.19 17.21
N GLY A 42 -5.69 -8.09 16.77
CA GLY A 42 -5.57 -8.44 15.35
C GLY A 42 -4.81 -7.45 14.48
N PHE A 43 -4.26 -6.34 15.02
CA PHE A 43 -3.49 -5.38 14.21
C PHE A 43 -2.15 -5.96 13.73
N SER A 44 -1.44 -6.70 14.59
CA SER A 44 -0.23 -7.44 14.19
C SER A 44 -0.54 -8.49 13.10
N GLN A 45 -1.69 -9.17 13.20
CA GLN A 45 -2.13 -10.13 12.17
C GLN A 45 -2.48 -9.42 10.86
N PHE A 46 -3.06 -8.21 10.92
CA PHE A 46 -3.30 -7.40 9.74
C PHE A 46 -2.00 -7.06 9.02
N ARG A 47 -0.94 -6.67 9.75
CA ARG A 47 0.39 -6.43 9.17
C ARG A 47 0.92 -7.67 8.46
N GLU A 48 0.88 -8.84 9.11
CA GLU A 48 1.33 -10.10 8.51
C GLU A 48 0.53 -10.48 7.26
N GLU A 49 -0.80 -10.32 7.31
CA GLU A 49 -1.68 -10.65 6.20
C GLU A 49 -1.52 -9.66 5.02
N LEU A 50 -1.29 -8.37 5.29
CA LEU A 50 -0.97 -7.39 4.25
C LEU A 50 0.35 -7.74 3.55
N ALA A 51 1.40 -8.08 4.30
CA ALA A 51 2.67 -8.54 3.73
C ALA A 51 2.46 -9.77 2.84
N ALA A 52 1.66 -10.74 3.28
CA ALA A 52 1.36 -11.94 2.51
C ALA A 52 0.55 -11.64 1.23
N HIS A 53 -0.38 -10.68 1.28
CA HIS A 53 -1.10 -10.23 0.09
C HIS A 53 -0.20 -9.56 -0.95
N ILE A 54 0.77 -8.74 -0.51
CA ILE A 54 1.76 -8.12 -1.38
C ILE A 54 2.70 -9.18 -1.97
N ARG A 55 3.24 -10.06 -1.11
CA ARG A 55 4.12 -11.15 -1.53
C ARG A 55 3.42 -12.03 -2.56
N ASP A 56 2.22 -12.52 -2.28
CA ASP A 56 1.58 -13.53 -3.12
C ASP A 56 0.70 -12.93 -4.23
N SER A 57 0.68 -11.60 -4.38
CA SER A 57 -0.19 -10.85 -5.31
C SER A 57 -1.62 -11.39 -5.28
N SER A 58 -2.16 -11.55 -4.07
CA SER A 58 -3.33 -12.37 -3.80
C SER A 58 -4.58 -11.58 -3.42
N LEU A 59 -4.47 -10.26 -3.27
CA LEU A 59 -5.64 -9.39 -3.17
C LEU A 59 -6.15 -9.09 -4.60
N PRO A 60 -7.39 -9.49 -4.95
CA PRO A 60 -7.93 -9.26 -6.28
C PRO A 60 -8.00 -7.77 -6.65
N PRO A 61 -7.71 -7.39 -7.90
CA PRO A 61 -7.79 -6.01 -8.31
C PRO A 61 -9.24 -5.52 -8.39
N PRO A 62 -9.49 -4.22 -8.15
CA PRO A 62 -10.77 -3.59 -8.48
C PRO A 62 -11.13 -3.77 -9.96
N ARG A 63 -12.41 -3.56 -10.29
CA ARG A 63 -12.85 -3.62 -11.69
C ARG A 63 -12.10 -2.57 -12.51
N ARG A 64 -11.50 -3.00 -13.63
CA ARG A 64 -10.71 -2.19 -14.59
C ARG A 64 -9.29 -1.87 -14.13
N GLU A 65 -8.87 -2.35 -12.96
CA GLU A 65 -7.48 -2.26 -12.53
C GLU A 65 -6.69 -3.53 -12.88
N THR A 66 -5.37 -3.40 -12.89
CA THR A 66 -4.47 -4.56 -13.02
C THR A 66 -4.06 -5.06 -11.64
N GLN A 67 -3.67 -6.34 -11.54
CA GLN A 67 -3.06 -6.86 -10.31
C GLN A 67 -1.83 -6.03 -9.90
N TRP A 68 -1.03 -5.58 -10.88
CA TRP A 68 0.14 -4.74 -10.61
C TRP A 68 -0.23 -3.40 -9.98
N THR A 69 -1.27 -2.72 -10.47
CA THR A 69 -1.77 -1.48 -9.86
C THR A 69 -2.20 -1.70 -8.41
N THR A 70 -2.85 -2.83 -8.14
CA THR A 70 -3.29 -3.19 -6.78
C THR A 70 -2.10 -3.47 -5.87
N ASP A 71 -1.10 -4.22 -6.34
CA ASP A 71 0.12 -4.49 -5.57
C ASP A 71 0.89 -3.20 -5.27
N GLU A 72 1.00 -2.27 -6.22
CA GLU A 72 1.64 -0.96 -6.02
C GLU A 72 0.88 -0.09 -5.01
N TRP A 73 -0.45 -0.16 -5.01
CA TRP A 73 -1.28 0.50 -4.01
C TRP A 73 -1.09 -0.11 -2.62
N LEU A 74 -1.06 -1.44 -2.50
CA LEU A 74 -0.79 -2.12 -1.22
C LEU A 74 0.59 -1.78 -0.66
N ARG A 75 1.60 -1.58 -1.52
CA ARG A 75 2.91 -1.07 -1.09
C ARG A 75 2.84 0.36 -0.57
N GLY A 76 1.96 1.21 -1.14
CA GLY A 76 1.66 2.54 -0.60
C GLY A 76 1.01 2.47 0.78
N VAL A 77 -0.01 1.62 0.94
CA VAL A 77 -0.66 1.37 2.24
C VAL A 77 0.35 0.84 3.27
N TRP A 78 1.21 -0.10 2.86
CA TRP A 78 2.27 -0.61 3.73
C TRP A 78 3.21 0.50 4.17
N PHE A 79 3.66 1.33 3.23
CA PHE A 79 4.53 2.46 3.52
C PHE A 79 3.86 3.37 4.55
N ASP A 80 2.63 3.83 4.31
CA ASP A 80 1.95 4.79 5.18
C ASP A 80 1.65 4.25 6.58
N ALA A 81 1.31 2.96 6.66
CA ALA A 81 1.01 2.32 7.92
C ALA A 81 2.30 2.00 8.70
N PHE A 82 3.31 1.40 8.06
CA PHE A 82 4.40 0.71 8.75
C PHE A 82 5.79 1.30 8.53
N GLY A 83 5.97 2.20 7.57
CA GLY A 83 7.24 2.86 7.31
C GLY A 83 7.97 2.40 6.04
N PRO A 84 9.21 2.91 5.83
CA PRO A 84 9.99 2.70 4.61
C PRO A 84 10.55 1.30 4.43
N GLU A 85 10.58 0.47 5.49
CA GLU A 85 11.02 -0.91 5.37
C GLU A 85 10.03 -1.70 4.50
N PRO A 86 10.50 -2.43 3.47
CA PRO A 86 9.60 -3.14 2.58
C PRO A 86 8.86 -4.28 3.32
N PRO A 87 7.67 -4.67 2.82
CA PRO A 87 7.00 -5.87 3.31
C PRO A 87 7.94 -7.08 3.22
N PRO A 88 7.95 -7.97 4.24
CA PRO A 88 8.75 -9.18 4.21
C PRO A 88 8.50 -9.98 2.94
N ASP A 89 9.59 -10.40 2.28
CA ASP A 89 9.59 -11.18 1.04
C ASP A 89 8.86 -10.51 -0.14
N ASP A 90 8.66 -9.18 -0.14
CA ASP A 90 8.13 -8.47 -1.31
C ASP A 90 9.03 -8.74 -2.54
N PRO A 91 8.48 -9.33 -3.62
CA PRO A 91 9.25 -9.62 -4.84
C PRO A 91 9.71 -8.36 -5.58
N TYR A 92 9.04 -7.23 -5.38
CA TYR A 92 9.30 -5.98 -6.10
C TYR A 92 9.28 -4.78 -5.15
N PRO A 93 10.19 -4.72 -4.16
CA PRO A 93 10.19 -3.67 -3.16
C PRO A 93 10.39 -2.30 -3.83
N VAL A 94 9.81 -1.26 -3.23
CA VAL A 94 10.10 0.13 -3.60
C VAL A 94 11.35 0.55 -2.82
N PRO A 95 12.42 1.01 -3.50
CA PRO A 95 13.59 1.55 -2.80
C PRO A 95 13.21 2.73 -1.91
N ALA A 96 13.73 2.75 -0.68
CA ALA A 96 13.33 3.71 0.35
C ALA A 96 13.51 5.17 -0.10
N GLU A 97 14.55 5.44 -0.88
CA GLU A 97 14.89 6.75 -1.41
C GLU A 97 13.92 7.29 -2.48
N GLN A 98 13.00 6.44 -2.99
CA GLN A 98 12.01 6.87 -3.97
C GLN A 98 10.79 7.54 -3.32
N TRP A 99 10.49 7.21 -2.07
CA TRP A 99 9.35 7.74 -1.34
C TRP A 99 9.49 9.25 -1.08
N GLY A 100 8.42 9.99 -1.32
CA GLY A 100 8.41 11.46 -1.24
C GLY A 100 9.29 12.15 -2.29
N ARG A 101 9.70 11.44 -3.35
CA ARG A 101 10.50 12.01 -4.46
C ARG A 101 9.92 11.68 -5.83
N VAL A 102 9.78 10.38 -6.11
CA VAL A 102 9.18 9.88 -7.36
C VAL A 102 7.99 8.95 -7.07
N ARG A 103 7.88 8.46 -5.84
CA ARG A 103 6.77 7.67 -5.32
C ARG A 103 6.09 8.45 -4.21
N PHE A 104 4.79 8.70 -4.37
CA PHE A 104 3.97 9.36 -3.38
C PHE A 104 2.82 8.46 -3.01
N THR A 105 2.39 8.56 -1.77
CA THR A 105 1.27 7.81 -1.22
C THR A 105 0.09 8.73 -0.94
N ASP A 106 -1.08 8.16 -0.71
CA ASP A 106 -2.28 8.94 -0.43
C ASP A 106 -2.12 9.79 0.85
N TYR A 107 -1.36 9.33 1.84
CA TYR A 107 -1.07 10.16 3.02
C TYR A 107 -0.30 11.42 2.63
N MET A 108 0.78 11.30 1.86
CA MET A 108 1.57 12.46 1.42
C MET A 108 0.74 13.46 0.61
N LEU A 109 -0.24 12.98 -0.17
CA LEU A 109 -1.06 13.83 -1.04
C LEU A 109 -2.21 14.52 -0.31
N HIS A 110 -2.61 14.02 0.86
CA HIS A 110 -3.82 14.49 1.55
C HIS A 110 -3.60 15.00 2.98
N ALA A 111 -2.51 14.61 3.64
CA ALA A 111 -2.19 15.01 5.01
C ALA A 111 -1.02 15.98 5.13
N VAL A 112 -0.19 16.10 4.09
CA VAL A 112 1.00 16.95 4.11
C VAL A 112 0.79 18.16 3.22
N ASP A 113 0.93 19.34 3.80
CA ASP A 113 0.94 20.62 3.09
C ASP A 113 2.34 21.27 3.19
N GLU A 114 2.54 22.43 2.56
CA GLU A 114 3.84 23.12 2.50
C GLU A 114 4.33 23.52 3.89
N ASP A 115 3.38 23.81 4.79
CA ASP A 115 3.63 24.17 6.18
C ASP A 115 2.90 23.27 7.19
N GLU A 116 3.30 23.39 8.45
CA GLU A 116 2.70 22.65 9.58
C GLU A 116 1.26 23.09 9.85
N GLU A 117 0.84 24.29 9.47
CA GLU A 117 -0.50 24.82 9.76
C GLU A 117 -1.56 24.25 8.79
N GLY A 118 -1.17 23.93 7.56
CA GLY A 118 -2.01 23.25 6.55
C GLY A 118 -1.97 21.73 6.62
N SER A 119 -0.94 21.15 7.24
CA SER A 119 -0.81 19.70 7.42
C SER A 119 -1.78 19.15 8.49
N SER A 120 -2.06 17.85 8.46
CA SER A 120 -2.84 17.21 9.53
C SER A 120 -2.08 17.20 10.86
N ASP A 121 -2.83 17.13 11.97
CA ASP A 121 -2.26 17.18 13.34
C ASP A 121 -1.15 16.14 13.58
N GLY A 122 -1.25 14.95 12.99
CA GLY A 122 -0.25 13.89 13.11
C GLY A 122 0.82 13.87 12.01
N ALA A 123 0.78 14.76 11.03
CA ALA A 123 1.69 14.76 9.89
C ALA A 123 3.16 14.89 10.29
N ALA A 124 3.47 15.73 11.27
CA ALA A 124 4.85 15.94 11.73
C ALA A 124 5.46 14.64 12.32
N GLU A 125 4.71 13.94 13.17
CA GLU A 125 5.15 12.66 13.74
C GLU A 125 5.22 11.57 12.67
N TRP A 126 4.24 11.55 11.76
CA TRP A 126 4.24 10.62 10.63
C TRP A 126 5.48 10.83 9.75
N LEU A 127 5.79 12.06 9.33
CA LEU A 127 6.96 12.38 8.49
C LEU A 127 8.27 11.94 9.16
N ALA A 128 8.43 12.26 10.45
CA ALA A 128 9.61 11.88 11.22
C ALA A 128 9.82 10.36 11.25
N ARG A 129 8.75 9.58 11.45
CA ARG A 129 8.78 8.11 11.43
C ARG A 129 9.16 7.54 10.05
N HIS A 130 8.79 8.22 8.97
CA HIS A 130 9.07 7.78 7.61
C HIS A 130 10.41 8.30 7.07
N GLY A 131 11.14 9.11 7.85
CA GLY A 131 12.39 9.73 7.41
C GLY A 131 12.18 10.76 6.30
N LEU A 132 11.02 11.42 6.29
CA LEU A 132 10.62 12.41 5.29
C LEU A 132 10.50 13.81 5.91
N THR A 133 10.36 14.81 5.04
CA THR A 133 10.07 16.20 5.44
C THR A 133 9.00 16.75 4.50
N ALA A 134 8.14 17.63 5.00
CA ALA A 134 7.10 18.29 4.20
C ALA A 134 7.73 19.04 3.01
N GLN A 135 8.76 19.84 3.28
CA GLN A 135 9.52 20.55 2.24
C GLN A 135 10.08 19.59 1.18
N GLY A 136 10.63 18.44 1.58
CA GLY A 136 11.17 17.45 0.64
C GLY A 136 10.10 16.85 -0.29
N ILE A 137 8.87 16.70 0.21
CA ILE A 137 7.72 16.24 -0.60
C ILE A 137 7.28 17.35 -1.56
N HIS A 138 7.24 18.61 -1.12
CA HIS A 138 6.86 19.76 -1.97
C HIS A 138 7.89 20.13 -3.03
N ASP A 139 9.17 20.05 -2.69
CA ASP A 139 10.28 20.34 -3.62
C ASP A 139 10.49 19.23 -4.65
N ALA A 140 9.86 18.07 -4.45
CA ALA A 140 10.02 16.95 -5.34
C ALA A 140 9.44 17.27 -6.73
N PRO A 141 10.21 17.01 -7.81
CA PRO A 141 9.73 17.26 -9.16
C PRO A 141 8.45 16.47 -9.43
N THR A 142 7.38 17.18 -9.80
CA THR A 142 6.12 16.54 -10.22
C THR A 142 6.27 15.88 -11.59
N ASP A 143 7.18 16.38 -12.43
CA ASP A 143 7.62 15.75 -13.66
C ASP A 143 8.38 14.45 -13.35
N GLY A 144 7.69 13.32 -13.51
CA GLY A 144 8.24 11.98 -13.22
C GLY A 144 7.65 11.30 -11.99
N MET A 145 6.65 11.92 -11.34
CA MET A 145 5.85 11.27 -10.30
C MET A 145 5.16 10.00 -10.84
N MET A 146 5.38 8.87 -10.16
CA MET A 146 4.82 7.58 -10.52
C MET A 146 3.96 7.05 -9.36
N ASN A 147 2.64 7.17 -9.46
CA ASN A 147 1.72 6.52 -8.51
C ASN A 147 1.63 5.00 -8.74
N VAL A 148 1.98 4.55 -9.94
CA VAL A 148 2.13 3.13 -10.29
C VAL A 148 3.40 3.01 -11.13
N ARG A 149 4.39 2.21 -10.69
CA ARG A 149 5.60 1.96 -11.49
C ARG A 149 5.25 1.16 -12.74
N PRO A 150 6.10 1.13 -13.79
CA PRO A 150 5.96 0.17 -14.87
C PRO A 150 5.96 -1.26 -14.34
N GLN A 151 5.09 -2.10 -14.90
CA GLN A 151 5.06 -3.53 -14.56
C GLN A 151 6.39 -4.19 -14.94
N PRO A 152 7.04 -4.95 -14.03
CA PRO A 152 8.24 -5.72 -14.33
C PRO A 152 7.97 -6.78 -15.41
N GLU A 153 8.94 -7.03 -16.30
CA GLU A 153 8.78 -7.97 -17.42
C GLU A 153 8.45 -9.41 -16.98
N ASP A 154 8.99 -9.83 -15.84
CA ASP A 154 8.83 -11.18 -15.28
C ASP A 154 7.54 -11.33 -14.42
N TYR A 155 6.81 -10.23 -14.20
CA TYR A 155 5.68 -10.19 -13.28
C TYR A 155 4.56 -11.16 -13.66
N LEU A 156 4.18 -11.19 -14.95
CA LEU A 156 3.12 -12.10 -15.41
C LEU A 156 3.54 -13.56 -15.28
N ASP A 157 4.79 -13.90 -15.61
CA ASP A 157 5.30 -15.27 -15.44
C ASP A 157 5.29 -15.69 -13.97
N ARG A 158 5.63 -14.77 -13.06
CA ARG A 158 5.51 -14.99 -11.63
C ARG A 158 4.07 -15.26 -11.20
N LEU A 159 3.13 -14.41 -11.62
CA LEU A 159 1.71 -14.58 -11.32
C LEU A 159 1.18 -15.93 -11.81
N LYS A 160 1.60 -16.35 -13.01
CA LYS A 160 1.26 -17.68 -13.56
C LYS A 160 1.78 -18.81 -12.68
N ARG A 161 3.05 -18.77 -12.28
CA ARG A 161 3.65 -19.78 -11.37
C ARG A 161 2.92 -19.87 -10.03
N LEU A 162 2.52 -18.74 -9.46
CA LEU A 162 1.74 -18.71 -8.21
C LEU A 162 0.35 -19.33 -8.37
N THR A 163 -0.29 -19.12 -9.53
CA THR A 163 -1.57 -19.77 -9.86
C THR A 163 -1.42 -21.26 -10.07
N GLU A 164 -0.41 -21.70 -10.83
CA GLU A 164 -0.12 -23.12 -11.05
C GLU A 164 0.22 -23.86 -9.74
N ALA A 165 0.84 -23.16 -8.79
CA ALA A 165 1.13 -23.68 -7.45
C ALA A 165 -0.08 -23.65 -6.48
N GLY A 166 -1.24 -23.14 -6.90
CA GLY A 166 -2.44 -23.03 -6.05
C GLY A 166 -2.35 -21.96 -4.94
N LEU A 167 -1.36 -21.07 -5.01
CA LEU A 167 -1.15 -20.03 -4.00
C LEU A 167 -2.14 -18.87 -4.18
N ARG A 168 -2.57 -18.59 -5.41
CA ARG A 168 -3.55 -17.56 -5.76
C ARG A 168 -4.49 -18.03 -6.89
N GLU A 169 -5.67 -17.41 -6.97
CA GLU A 169 -6.58 -17.59 -8.09
C GLU A 169 -6.19 -16.67 -9.26
N PRO A 170 -6.43 -17.08 -10.52
CA PRO A 170 -6.25 -16.18 -11.66
C PRO A 170 -7.22 -15.00 -11.57
N GLN A 171 -6.79 -13.83 -12.01
CA GLN A 171 -7.56 -12.60 -11.94
C GLN A 171 -7.96 -12.07 -13.33
N PRO A 172 -9.08 -11.33 -13.44
CA PRO A 172 -9.44 -10.66 -14.70
C PRO A 172 -8.29 -9.83 -15.27
N GLY A 173 -8.04 -9.99 -16.57
CA GLY A 173 -6.92 -9.33 -17.26
C GLY A 173 -5.66 -10.19 -17.40
N GLU A 174 -5.58 -11.33 -16.71
CA GLU A 174 -4.48 -12.27 -16.88
C GLU A 174 -4.70 -13.19 -18.10
N PRO A 175 -3.65 -13.52 -18.89
CA PRO A 175 -3.78 -14.35 -20.10
C PRO A 175 -4.36 -15.75 -19.86
N TRP A 176 -4.23 -16.29 -18.65
CA TRP A 176 -4.73 -17.60 -18.25
C TRP A 176 -6.02 -17.53 -17.42
N TYR A 177 -6.61 -16.33 -17.25
CA TYR A 177 -7.90 -16.19 -16.59
C TYR A 177 -9.02 -16.71 -17.50
N SER A 178 -9.76 -17.70 -17.01
CA SER A 178 -11.00 -18.17 -17.63
C SER A 178 -12.17 -17.69 -16.78
N SER A 179 -13.06 -16.89 -17.35
CA SER A 179 -14.27 -16.46 -16.63
C SER A 179 -15.03 -17.70 -16.15
N PRO A 180 -15.43 -17.75 -14.86
CA PRO A 180 -16.35 -18.79 -14.41
C PRO A 180 -17.65 -18.69 -15.23
N ALA A 181 -18.04 -19.83 -15.81
CA ALA A 181 -19.22 -19.97 -16.67
C ALA A 181 -20.53 -19.72 -15.92
#